data_AF-A0ABD5Z1L0-F1
#
_entry.id   AF-A0ABD5Z1L0-F1
#
_cell.length_a   1.000
_cell.length_b   1.000
_cell.length_c   1.000
_cell.angle_alpha   90.00
_cell.angle_beta   90.00
_cell.angle_gamma   90.00
#
_symmetry.space_group_name_H-M   'P 1'
#
loop_
_entity.id
_entity.type
_entity.pdbx_description
1 polymer ?
#
loop_
_entity_poly.entity_id
_entity_poly.type
_entity_poly.pdbx_seq_one_letter_code
_entity_poly.pdbx_strand_id
1 'polypeptide(L)'
;MTTVEVTYHCPHCETVVALERDAYLADKSVTPYPLEGWTYVAPTADYEREDATGVRFVCGESDGCRWRPSTDAGDAADAPEADDATVGCGEPFYLSFVRFEDGEPVERERESEYVQLAEGTVPTGPRGPPGPSGP
;
A
#
# COMPACT_ATOMS: atom_id res chain seq x y z
N MET A 1 0.35 -20.34 -17.78
CA MET A 1 0.49 -19.05 -17.08
C MET A 1 1.93 -18.60 -17.18
N THR A 2 2.19 -17.38 -17.65
CA THR A 2 3.53 -16.77 -17.53
C THR A 2 3.52 -15.97 -16.24
N THR A 3 4.31 -16.38 -15.26
CA THR A 3 4.49 -15.63 -14.03
C THR A 3 5.63 -14.64 -14.16
N VAL A 4 5.54 -13.55 -13.39
CA VAL A 4 6.57 -12.51 -13.25
C VAL A 4 6.77 -12.22 -11.77
N GLU A 5 8.01 -11.95 -11.39
CA GLU A 5 8.33 -11.44 -10.06
C GLU A 5 8.13 -9.91 -10.05
N VAL A 6 7.32 -9.42 -9.12
CA VAL A 6 7.07 -7.98 -8.94
C VAL A 6 7.31 -7.60 -7.49
N THR A 7 7.94 -6.45 -7.27
CA THR A 7 8.26 -5.94 -5.94
C THR A 7 7.30 -4.85 -5.49
N TYR A 8 6.90 -4.90 -4.22
CA TYR A 8 6.07 -3.90 -3.57
C TYR A 8 6.70 -3.42 -2.27
N HIS A 9 6.35 -2.21 -1.84
CA HIS A 9 6.82 -1.63 -0.59
C HIS A 9 5.74 -1.70 0.47
N CYS A 10 6.13 -2.07 1.70
CA CYS A 10 5.27 -1.89 2.85
C CYS A 10 5.05 -0.39 3.10
N PRO A 11 3.79 0.10 3.13
CA PRO A 11 3.50 1.52 3.36
C PRO A 11 3.81 1.99 4.79
N HIS A 12 4.15 1.07 5.70
CA HIS A 12 4.43 1.37 7.12
C HIS A 12 5.92 1.50 7.43
N CYS A 13 6.78 0.69 6.79
CA CYS A 13 8.21 0.60 7.12
C CYS A 13 9.14 0.46 5.92
N GLU A 14 8.61 0.54 4.69
CA GLU A 14 9.34 0.49 3.42
C GLU A 14 10.03 -0.86 3.10
N THR A 15 9.93 -1.86 3.98
CA THR A 15 10.32 -3.25 3.68
C THR A 15 9.75 -3.68 2.33
N VAL A 16 10.60 -4.29 1.50
CA VAL A 16 10.25 -4.72 0.14
C VAL A 16 9.83 -6.18 0.16
N VAL A 17 8.71 -6.47 -0.49
CA VAL A 17 8.24 -7.84 -0.76
C VAL A 17 8.32 -8.12 -2.26
N ALA A 18 8.91 -9.24 -2.65
CA ALA A 18 8.83 -9.75 -4.02
C ALA A 18 7.79 -10.88 -4.07
N LEU A 19 6.83 -10.73 -4.98
CA LEU A 19 5.73 -11.67 -5.21
C LEU A 19 5.81 -12.23 -6.63
N GLU A 20 5.69 -13.55 -6.77
CA GLU A 20 5.46 -14.22 -8.06
C GLU A 20 3.96 -14.21 -8.38
N ARG A 21 3.60 -13.69 -9.55
CA ARG A 21 2.20 -13.57 -9.98
C ARG A 21 2.05 -13.64 -11.49
N ASP A 22 0.83 -13.82 -11.97
CA ASP A 22 0.54 -13.80 -13.41
C ASP A 22 0.80 -12.44 -14.06
N ALA A 23 1.41 -12.47 -15.25
CA ALA A 23 1.83 -11.27 -15.98
C ALA A 23 0.67 -10.38 -16.48
N TYR A 24 -0.56 -10.89 -16.53
CA TYR A 24 -1.72 -10.12 -16.99
C TYR A 24 -2.42 -9.34 -15.87
N LEU A 25 -2.06 -9.57 -14.61
CA LEU A 25 -2.60 -8.81 -13.49
C LEU A 25 -2.05 -7.38 -13.51
N ALA A 26 -2.95 -6.40 -13.57
CA ALA A 26 -2.56 -4.98 -13.55
C ALA A 26 -2.65 -4.41 -12.13
N ASP A 27 -1.55 -3.87 -11.61
CA ASP A 27 -1.56 -3.21 -10.31
C ASP A 27 -2.44 -1.96 -10.31
N LYS A 28 -3.30 -1.83 -9.30
CA LYS A 28 -4.07 -0.61 -9.04
C LYS A 28 -3.43 0.23 -7.94
N SER A 29 -3.12 -0.38 -6.80
CA SER A 29 -2.58 0.33 -5.64
C SER A 29 -2.03 -0.63 -4.57
N VAL A 30 -1.10 -0.12 -3.76
CA VAL A 30 -0.69 -0.71 -2.49
C VAL A 30 -1.13 0.20 -1.35
N THR A 31 -1.88 -0.32 -0.38
CA THR A 31 -2.47 0.49 0.70
C THR A 31 -2.29 -0.15 2.08
N PRO A 32 -2.19 0.65 3.16
CA PRO A 32 -2.13 0.13 4.54
C PRO A 32 -3.47 -0.46 5.01
N TYR A 33 -4.59 -0.06 4.40
CA TYR A 33 -5.94 -0.50 4.73
C TYR A 33 -6.62 -1.16 3.52
N PRO A 34 -7.53 -2.13 3.72
CA PRO A 34 -8.24 -2.76 2.62
C PRO A 34 -9.18 -1.74 1.96
N LEU A 35 -9.29 -1.81 0.63
CA LEU A 35 -10.26 -1.01 -0.11
C LEU A 35 -11.66 -1.65 0.01
N GLU A 36 -12.68 -0.81 0.15
CA GLU A 36 -14.07 -1.25 0.20
C GLU A 36 -14.47 -1.93 -1.12
N GLY A 37 -15.17 -3.07 -1.00
CA GLY A 37 -15.55 -3.88 -2.16
C GLY A 37 -14.37 -4.62 -2.80
N TRP A 38 -13.26 -4.85 -2.08
CA TRP A 38 -12.16 -5.69 -2.55
C TRP A 38 -12.05 -6.97 -1.73
N THR A 39 -11.72 -8.07 -2.39
CA THR A 39 -11.47 -9.37 -1.74
C THR A 39 -9.97 -9.65 -1.80
N TYR A 40 -9.35 -9.78 -0.63
CA TYR A 40 -7.92 -10.00 -0.52
C TYR A 40 -7.63 -11.45 -0.09
N VAL A 41 -6.72 -12.10 -0.81
CA VAL A 41 -6.28 -13.47 -0.53
C VAL A 41 -4.81 -13.49 -0.06
N ALA A 42 -4.35 -14.63 0.45
CA ALA A 42 -2.95 -14.81 0.84
C ALA A 42 -2.02 -14.85 -0.39
N PRO A 43 -0.71 -14.56 -0.24
CA PRO A 43 0.23 -14.59 -1.37
C PRO A 43 0.49 -15.97 -1.97
N THR A 44 0.03 -17.02 -1.29
CA THR A 44 0.11 -18.42 -1.74
C THR A 44 -1.18 -18.91 -2.37
N ALA A 45 -2.22 -18.06 -2.40
CA ALA A 45 -3.52 -18.42 -2.94
C ALA A 45 -3.56 -18.26 -4.47
N ASP A 46 -4.56 -18.89 -5.08
CA ASP A 46 -4.88 -18.72 -6.49
C ASP A 46 -5.59 -17.37 -6.73
N TYR A 47 -5.00 -16.53 -7.57
CA TYR A 47 -5.51 -15.19 -7.89
C TYR A 47 -6.50 -15.17 -9.04
N GLU A 48 -6.62 -16.27 -9.79
CA GLU A 48 -7.49 -16.35 -10.95
C GLU A 48 -8.95 -16.57 -10.56
N ARG A 49 -9.16 -17.08 -9.34
CA ARG A 49 -10.46 -17.16 -8.68
C ARG A 49 -11.30 -15.91 -8.91
N GLU A 50 -12.53 -16.09 -9.40
CA GLU A 50 -13.47 -15.03 -9.77
C GLU A 50 -13.60 -13.91 -8.72
N ASP A 51 -13.53 -14.26 -7.44
CA ASP A 51 -13.73 -13.33 -6.34
C ASP A 51 -12.45 -12.61 -5.88
N ALA A 52 -11.26 -13.11 -6.22
CA ALA A 52 -9.98 -12.56 -5.76
C ALA A 52 -9.62 -11.28 -6.54
N THR A 53 -9.47 -10.16 -5.84
CA THR A 53 -9.12 -8.87 -6.43
C THR A 53 -7.87 -8.25 -5.81
N GLY A 54 -7.27 -8.88 -4.81
CA GLY A 54 -6.05 -8.37 -4.20
C GLY A 54 -5.32 -9.41 -3.38
N VAL A 55 -4.14 -9.04 -2.93
CA VAL A 55 -3.31 -9.83 -2.02
C VAL A 55 -3.16 -9.08 -0.71
N ARG A 56 -3.42 -9.77 0.41
CA ARG A 56 -3.13 -9.27 1.76
C ARG A 56 -1.78 -9.83 2.20
N PHE A 57 -0.90 -8.92 2.57
CA PHE A 57 0.37 -9.25 3.20
C PHE A 57 0.33 -8.91 4.69
N VAL A 58 1.18 -9.60 5.45
CA VAL A 58 1.62 -9.28 6.80
C VAL A 58 3.13 -9.08 6.69
N CYS A 59 3.60 -7.86 6.93
CA CYS A 59 4.95 -7.44 6.56
C CYS A 59 6.05 -8.24 7.26
N GLY A 60 6.82 -9.02 6.48
CA GLY A 60 7.88 -9.87 7.01
C GLY A 60 7.42 -11.25 7.49
N GLU A 61 6.12 -11.54 7.45
CA GLU A 61 5.53 -12.77 8.00
C GLU A 61 4.80 -13.62 6.97
N SER A 62 4.28 -13.04 5.88
CA SER A 62 3.54 -13.84 4.88
C SER A 62 4.46 -14.76 4.08
N ASP A 63 4.03 -16.01 3.93
CA ASP A 63 4.65 -17.01 3.07
C ASP A 63 4.47 -16.72 1.58
N GLY A 64 5.19 -17.45 0.73
CA GLY A 64 5.07 -17.35 -0.73
C GLY A 64 5.71 -16.09 -1.32
N CYS A 65 6.42 -15.30 -0.51
CA CYS A 65 7.10 -14.08 -0.93
C CYS A 65 8.54 -14.04 -0.43
N ARG A 66 9.38 -13.26 -1.11
CA ARG A 66 10.72 -12.93 -0.64
C ARG A 66 10.74 -11.54 -0.01
N TRP A 67 11.15 -11.44 1.24
CA TRP A 67 11.26 -10.20 1.98
C TRP A 67 12.68 -9.62 1.93
N ARG A 68 12.78 -8.30 1.83
CA ARG A 68 14.03 -7.54 1.99
C ARG A 68 13.77 -6.37 2.94
N PRO A 69 14.52 -6.26 4.05
CA PRO A 69 14.34 -5.17 4.99
C PRO A 69 14.64 -3.82 4.31
N SER A 70 14.02 -2.74 4.79
CA SER A 70 14.36 -1.40 4.33
C SER A 70 15.79 -1.05 4.75
N THR A 71 16.50 -0.31 3.90
CA THR A 71 17.87 0.15 4.18
C THR A 71 17.93 1.20 5.29
N ASP A 72 16.78 1.75 5.70
CA ASP A 72 16.60 2.71 6.80
C ASP A 72 16.31 2.03 8.15
N ALA A 73 16.33 0.70 8.21
CA ALA A 73 16.25 -0.06 9.46
C ALA A 73 17.54 0.09 10.29
N GLY A 74 17.94 1.32 10.62
CA GLY A 74 19.02 1.68 11.54
C GLY A 74 20.43 1.26 11.09
N ASP A 75 21.39 2.18 11.22
CA ASP A 75 22.81 1.89 11.08
C ASP A 75 23.19 0.70 12.00
N ALA A 76 23.60 -0.43 11.43
CA ALA A 76 23.86 -1.70 12.12
C ALA A 76 25.03 -1.66 13.14
N ALA A 77 25.52 -0.47 13.49
CA ALA A 77 26.57 -0.24 14.46
C ALA A 77 26.10 -0.38 15.93
N ASP A 78 24.79 -0.34 16.19
CA ASP A 78 24.20 -0.47 17.55
C ASP A 78 23.07 -1.52 17.62
N ALA A 79 22.97 -2.42 16.64
CA ALA A 79 21.96 -3.48 16.67
C ALA A 79 22.32 -4.52 17.76
N PRO A 80 21.42 -4.83 18.72
CA PRO A 80 21.61 -5.99 19.60
C PRO A 80 21.74 -7.25 18.75
N GLU A 81 22.54 -8.23 19.20
CA GLU A 81 22.90 -9.42 18.43
C GLU A 81 21.68 -10.00 17.70
N ALA A 82 21.76 -10.00 16.36
CA ALA A 82 20.66 -10.21 15.43
C ALA A 82 20.14 -11.65 15.49
N ASP A 83 19.33 -11.96 16.49
CA ASP A 83 18.51 -13.17 16.55
C ASP A 83 17.00 -12.83 16.48
N ASP A 84 16.61 -11.55 16.61
CA ASP A 84 15.21 -11.08 16.61
C ASP A 84 14.98 -9.86 15.69
N ALA A 85 15.85 -9.59 14.72
CA ALA A 85 15.61 -8.55 13.72
C ALA A 85 14.51 -9.02 12.76
N THR A 86 13.25 -8.76 13.09
CA THR A 86 12.11 -9.07 12.24
C THR A 86 12.29 -8.37 10.89
N VAL A 87 12.21 -9.12 9.78
CA VAL A 87 12.48 -8.60 8.42
C VAL A 87 11.48 -7.48 8.00
N GLY A 88 10.36 -7.38 8.71
CA GLY A 88 9.35 -6.33 8.54
C GLY A 88 8.63 -6.00 9.83
N CYS A 89 7.77 -4.98 9.78
CA CYS A 89 7.07 -4.44 10.95
C CYS A 89 5.87 -5.27 11.45
N GLY A 90 5.49 -6.37 10.78
CA GLY A 90 4.31 -7.18 11.10
C GLY A 90 2.95 -6.53 10.80
N GLU A 91 2.92 -5.26 10.36
CA GLU A 91 1.67 -4.61 9.98
C GLU A 91 1.12 -5.18 8.66
N PRO A 92 -0.23 -5.32 8.55
CA PRO A 92 -0.84 -5.74 7.31
C PRO A 92 -0.82 -4.62 6.28
N PHE A 93 -0.74 -5.01 5.01
CA PHE A 93 -0.93 -4.12 3.87
C PHE A 93 -1.48 -4.88 2.67
N TYR A 94 -2.02 -4.15 1.70
CA TYR A 94 -2.94 -4.68 0.70
C TYR A 94 -2.52 -4.26 -0.70
N LEU A 95 -2.21 -5.23 -1.56
CA LEU A 95 -2.07 -5.02 -2.99
C LEU A 95 -3.42 -5.24 -3.66
N SER A 96 -3.82 -4.27 -4.47
CA SER A 96 -5.07 -4.27 -5.23
C SER A 96 -4.73 -4.35 -6.72
N PHE A 97 -5.27 -5.32 -7.46
CA PHE A 97 -5.11 -5.45 -8.91
C PHE A 97 -6.44 -5.34 -9.68
N VAL A 98 -6.40 -4.82 -10.91
CA VAL A 98 -7.54 -4.77 -11.83
C VAL A 98 -7.55 -6.03 -12.69
N ARG A 99 -8.72 -6.66 -12.80
CA ARG A 99 -8.97 -7.73 -13.77
C ARG A 99 -9.53 -7.15 -15.06
N PHE A 100 -9.21 -7.80 -16.16
CA PHE A 100 -9.80 -7.52 -17.45
C PHE A 100 -10.68 -8.69 -17.86
N GLU A 101 -11.92 -8.40 -18.22
CA GLU A 101 -12.85 -9.35 -18.83
C GLU A 101 -13.23 -8.81 -20.21
N ASP A 102 -13.10 -9.65 -21.25
CA ASP A 102 -13.30 -9.24 -22.66
C ASP A 102 -12.49 -8.00 -23.11
N GLY A 103 -11.36 -7.73 -22.42
CA GLY A 103 -10.50 -6.58 -22.68
C GLY A 103 -10.93 -5.29 -21.99
N GLU A 104 -12.03 -5.30 -21.23
CA GLU A 104 -12.51 -4.17 -20.44
C GLU A 104 -12.06 -4.33 -18.96
N PRO A 105 -11.54 -3.27 -18.33
CA PRO A 105 -11.20 -3.31 -16.91
C PRO A 105 -12.48 -3.43 -16.08
N VAL A 106 -12.55 -4.45 -15.23
CA VAL A 106 -13.63 -4.59 -14.26
C VAL A 106 -13.32 -3.67 -13.08
N GLU A 107 -13.85 -2.45 -13.14
CA GLU A 107 -13.79 -1.53 -12.01
C GLU A 107 -14.80 -1.98 -10.94
N ARG A 108 -14.28 -2.36 -9.77
CA ARG A 108 -15.09 -2.49 -8.56
C ARG A 108 -15.52 -1.09 -8.13
N GLU A 109 -16.81 -0.84 -8.17
CA GLU A 109 -17.45 0.39 -7.70
C GLU A 109 -17.09 0.61 -6.23
N ARG A 110 -16.21 1.59 -5.98
CA ARG A 110 -16.15 2.25 -4.68
C ARG A 110 -17.43 3.06 -4.60
N GLU A 111 -18.24 2.93 -3.55
CA GLU A 111 -19.26 3.94 -3.30
C GLU A 111 -18.53 5.28 -3.12
N SER A 112 -18.55 6.10 -4.18
CA SER A 112 -17.83 7.36 -4.21
C SER A 112 -18.68 8.36 -3.44
N GLU A 113 -18.42 8.51 -2.14
CA GLU A 113 -18.94 9.65 -1.40
C GLU A 113 -18.18 10.90 -1.85
N TYR A 114 -18.83 11.74 -2.65
CA TYR A 114 -18.27 13.00 -3.08
C TYR A 114 -18.36 14.01 -1.94
N VAL A 115 -17.23 14.32 -1.31
CA VAL A 115 -17.14 15.43 -0.35
C VAL A 115 -17.11 16.75 -1.12
N GLN A 116 -18.12 17.60 -0.93
CA GLN A 116 -18.08 18.97 -1.42
C GLN A 116 -17.01 19.74 -0.66
N LEU A 117 -15.85 19.93 -1.29
CA LEU A 117 -14.86 20.91 -0.84
C LEU A 117 -15.55 22.28 -0.92
N ALA A 118 -15.54 23.04 0.18
CA ALA A 118 -16.13 24.37 0.21
C ALA A 118 -15.30 25.34 -0.67
N GLU A 119 -15.52 25.29 -1.98
CA GLU A 119 -15.06 26.31 -2.91
C GLU A 119 -15.83 27.59 -2.62
N GLY A 120 -15.23 28.50 -1.84
CA GLY A 120 -15.75 29.85 -1.66
C GLY A 120 -15.58 30.48 -0.28
N THR A 121 -15.23 29.73 0.76
CA THR A 121 -14.97 30.33 2.09
C THR A 121 -13.48 30.42 2.35
N VAL A 122 -12.86 31.51 1.89
CA VAL A 122 -11.53 31.89 2.40
C VAL A 122 -11.67 32.17 3.89
N PRO A 123 -10.96 31.46 4.79
CA PRO A 123 -10.93 31.83 6.19
C PRO A 123 -10.38 33.26 6.27
N THR A 124 -11.11 34.15 6.94
CA THR A 124 -10.57 35.48 7.26
C THR A 124 -9.40 35.25 8.21
N GLY A 125 -8.19 35.41 7.68
CA GLY A 125 -6.96 35.21 8.46
C GLY A 125 -6.94 36.11 9.70
N PRO A 126 -6.23 35.70 10.77
CA PRO A 126 -6.11 36.50 11.97
C PRO A 126 -5.53 37.88 11.62
N ARG A 127 -6.14 38.93 12.17
CA ARG A 127 -5.66 40.30 11.97
C ARG A 127 -4.25 40.39 12.56
N GLY A 128 -3.27 40.67 11.70
CA GLY A 128 -1.87 40.78 12.10
C GLY A 128 -1.66 41.87 13.15
N PRO A 129 -0.60 41.76 13.98
CA PRO A 129 -0.28 42.76 14.98
C PRO A 129 -0.03 44.13 14.32
N PRO A 130 -0.36 45.24 15.00
CA PRO A 130 -0.06 46.57 14.48
C PRO A 130 1.45 46.72 14.28
N GLY A 131 1.85 47.13 13.08
CA GLY A 131 3.25 47.34 12.71
C GLY A 131 3.91 48.45 13.55
N PRO A 132 5.24 48.42 13.72
CA PRO A 132 5.94 49.42 14.50
C PRO A 132 5.79 50.82 13.87
N SER A 133 5.47 51.81 14.69
CA SER A 133 5.47 53.21 14.28
C SER A 133 6.90 53.63 13.94
N GLY A 134 7.12 54.00 12.68
CA GLY A 134 8.41 54.53 12.21
C GLY A 134 8.76 55.89 12.84
N PRO A 135 10.04 56.31 12.74
CA PRO A 135 10.61 57.45 13.47
C PRO A 135 10.07 58.82 13.05
#